data_AF-A0A914DEG7-F1
#
_entry.id   AF-A0A914DEG7-F1
#
_cell.length_a   1.000
_cell.length_b   1.000
_cell.length_c   1.000
_cell.angle_alpha   90.00
_cell.angle_beta   90.00
_cell.angle_gamma   90.00
#
_symmetry.space_group_name_H-M   'P 1'
#
loop_
_entity.id
_entity.type
_entity.pdbx_description
1 polymer ?
#
loop_
_entity_poly.entity_id
_entity_poly.type
_entity_poly.pdbx_seq_one_letter_code
_entity_poly.pdbx_strand_id
1 'polypeptide(L)'
;MFEIIQLLFNDEECKRIFFYKFDDGRKREAQKILETRVPLLRLSPMNFKLDMQFDMTEAIRNSVFVRSCVMLDERVAYLHYWLSNLFRLCGIKGSQKGLFSSYHSLSLVIHFMQYQKHLDMKPVLPVMLKFDPLLKPSSSLHNVIKKLDENVCLFSHF
;
A
#
# COMPACT_ATOMS: atom_id res chain seq x y z
N MET A 1 -17.04 12.36 7.77
CA MET A 1 -17.74 11.60 8.81
C MET A 1 -16.79 10.48 9.21
N PHE A 2 -16.29 10.49 10.45
CA PHE A 2 -15.34 9.47 10.92
C PHE A 2 -16.13 8.30 11.50
N GLU A 3 -16.03 7.14 10.87
CA GLU A 3 -16.72 5.92 11.31
C GLU A 3 -15.88 5.23 12.40
N ILE A 4 -16.49 4.98 13.58
CA ILE A 4 -15.79 4.32 14.69
C ILE A 4 -15.95 2.81 14.54
N ILE A 5 -14.85 2.09 14.30
CA ILE A 5 -14.82 0.63 14.28
C ILE A 5 -14.40 0.13 15.66
N GLN A 6 -15.31 -0.53 16.37
CA GLN A 6 -14.98 -1.22 17.62
C GLN A 6 -14.66 -2.69 17.35
N LEU A 7 -13.43 -3.12 17.63
CA LEU A 7 -13.03 -4.52 17.60
C LEU A 7 -13.45 -5.21 18.90
N LEU A 8 -14.22 -6.29 18.78
CA LEU A 8 -14.67 -7.11 19.90
C LEU A 8 -14.01 -8.48 19.82
N PHE A 9 -13.39 -8.90 20.92
CA PHE A 9 -12.72 -10.19 21.08
C PHE A 9 -13.59 -11.10 21.93
N ASN A 10 -13.73 -12.37 21.52
CA ASN A 10 -14.28 -13.42 22.36
C ASN A 10 -13.19 -14.49 22.55
N ASP A 11 -12.79 -14.74 23.80
CA ASP A 11 -11.64 -15.56 24.18
C ASP A 11 -12.04 -16.94 24.74
N GLU A 12 -13.35 -17.25 24.81
CA GLU A 12 -13.84 -18.46 25.49
C GLU A 12 -13.64 -19.78 24.72
N GLU A 13 -13.29 -19.72 23.44
CA GLU A 13 -12.76 -20.86 22.70
C GLU A 13 -11.51 -20.38 21.97
N CYS A 14 -10.45 -21.18 21.89
CA CYS A 14 -9.22 -20.91 21.12
C CYS A 14 -9.42 -20.52 19.63
N LYS A 15 -10.67 -20.36 19.16
CA LYS A 15 -11.06 -19.63 17.96
C LYS A 15 -11.22 -18.14 18.31
N ARG A 16 -10.14 -17.35 18.23
CA ARG A 16 -10.25 -15.89 18.28
C ARG A 16 -11.20 -15.41 17.15
N ILE A 17 -12.45 -15.11 17.46
CA ILE A 17 -13.42 -14.54 16.50
C ILE A 17 -13.39 -13.03 16.68
N PHE A 18 -13.16 -12.33 15.58
CA PHE A 18 -13.13 -10.87 15.56
C PHE A 18 -14.47 -10.38 15.05
N PHE A 19 -15.15 -9.59 15.86
CA PHE A 19 -16.34 -8.88 15.43
C PHE A 19 -16.05 -7.39 15.35
N TYR A 20 -16.80 -6.73 14.48
CA TYR A 20 -16.81 -5.30 14.39
C TYR A 20 -18.25 -4.77 14.39
N LYS A 21 -18.42 -3.55 14.88
CA LYS A 21 -19.67 -2.80 14.82
C LYS A 21 -19.43 -1.50 14.07
N PHE A 22 -20.45 -1.09 13.32
CA PHE A 22 -20.57 0.23 12.73
C PHE A 22 -21.62 1.04 13.50
N ASP A 23 -21.81 2.31 13.15
CA ASP A 23 -22.78 3.22 13.80
C ASP A 23 -24.23 2.66 13.79
N ASP A 24 -24.53 1.70 12.91
CA ASP A 24 -25.80 0.95 12.87
C ASP A 24 -26.00 -0.02 14.07
N GLY A 25 -24.98 -0.16 14.92
CA GLY A 25 -24.94 -1.06 16.08
C GLY A 25 -24.87 -2.55 15.73
N ARG A 26 -24.90 -2.92 14.44
CA ARG A 26 -24.96 -4.31 13.99
C ARG A 26 -23.58 -4.96 14.12
N LYS A 27 -23.53 -6.06 14.85
CA LYS A 27 -22.35 -6.90 14.99
C LYS A 27 -22.14 -7.69 13.70
N ARG A 28 -20.97 -7.55 13.09
CA ARG A 28 -20.55 -8.29 11.89
C ARG A 28 -19.27 -9.04 12.20
N GLU A 29 -19.12 -10.23 11.64
CA GLU A 29 -17.89 -11.01 11.77
C GLU A 29 -16.86 -10.56 10.74
N ALA A 30 -15.61 -10.41 11.17
CA ALA A 30 -14.50 -10.14 10.27
C ALA A 30 -13.97 -11.45 9.66
N GLN A 31 -13.65 -11.40 8.37
CA GLN A 31 -13.07 -12.52 7.66
C GLN A 31 -11.60 -12.67 8.03
N LYS A 32 -11.23 -13.85 8.55
CA LYS A 32 -9.84 -14.23 8.81
C LYS A 32 -9.23 -14.82 7.53
N ILE A 33 -8.17 -14.21 7.03
CA ILE A 33 -7.40 -14.71 5.89
C ILE A 33 -5.99 -15.01 6.41
N LEU A 34 -5.80 -16.25 6.89
CA LEU A 34 -4.58 -16.65 7.60
C LEU A 34 -3.63 -17.48 6.74
N GLU A 35 -4.14 -18.12 5.68
CA GLU A 35 -3.38 -19.00 4.78
C GLU A 35 -2.56 -18.23 3.72
N THR A 36 -2.31 -16.94 3.96
CA THR A 36 -1.52 -16.08 3.10
C THR A 36 -0.18 -15.76 3.75
N ARG A 37 0.83 -15.42 2.94
CA ARG A 37 2.16 -15.02 3.44
C ARG A 37 2.09 -13.93 4.52
N VAL A 38 1.16 -13.00 4.37
CA VAL A 38 0.84 -11.99 5.38
C VAL A 38 -0.59 -12.26 5.85
N PRO A 39 -0.79 -12.76 7.08
CA PRO A 39 -2.11 -12.94 7.63
C PRO A 39 -2.85 -11.60 7.75
N LEU A 40 -4.13 -11.58 7.38
CA LEU A 40 -4.92 -10.36 7.46
C LEU A 40 -6.35 -10.61 7.95
N LEU A 41 -6.89 -9.59 8.57
CA LEU A 41 -8.29 -9.51 8.99
C LEU A 41 -9.03 -8.57 8.03
N ARG A 42 -10.00 -9.11 7.30
CA ARG A 42 -10.81 -8.34 6.36
C ARG A 42 -12.16 -8.00 6.96
N LEU A 43 -12.43 -6.71 7.08
CA LEU A 43 -13.73 -6.15 7.41
C LEU A 43 -14.36 -5.69 6.09
N SER A 44 -15.66 -5.92 5.90
CA SER A 44 -16.39 -5.52 4.69
C SER A 44 -17.60 -4.67 5.05
N PRO A 45 -17.36 -3.44 5.55
CA PRO A 45 -18.45 -2.52 5.84
C PRO A 45 -19.05 -1.91 4.59
N MET A 46 -20.37 -2.01 4.49
CA MET A 46 -21.19 -1.41 3.44
C MET A 46 -20.54 -1.50 2.04
N ASN A 47 -19.88 -0.42 1.61
CA ASN A 47 -19.38 -0.23 0.25
C ASN A 47 -17.84 -0.27 0.14
N PHE A 48 -17.12 -0.56 1.23
CA PHE A 48 -15.67 -0.70 1.20
C PHE A 48 -15.19 -1.95 1.91
N LYS A 49 -13.93 -2.29 1.66
CA LYS A 49 -13.24 -3.39 2.33
C LYS A 49 -12.04 -2.81 3.06
N LEU A 50 -11.87 -3.21 4.30
CA LEU A 50 -10.75 -2.81 5.15
C LEU A 50 -9.95 -4.06 5.47
N ASP A 51 -8.70 -4.10 5.02
CA ASP A 51 -7.76 -5.18 5.31
C ASP A 51 -6.80 -4.69 6.41
N MET A 52 -6.88 -5.30 7.59
CA MET A 52 -5.97 -5.06 8.71
C MET A 52 -4.89 -6.13 8.72
N GLN A 53 -3.63 -5.72 8.71
CA GLN A 53 -2.47 -6.60 8.84
C GLN A 53 -1.75 -6.28 10.15
N PHE A 54 -1.08 -7.28 10.73
CA PHE A 54 -0.28 -7.13 11.94
C PHE A 54 1.21 -7.16 11.57
N ASP A 55 2.04 -6.39 12.28
CA ASP A 55 3.48 -6.22 12.03
C ASP A 55 3.81 -5.70 10.60
N MET A 56 3.39 -4.46 10.33
CA MET A 56 3.42 -3.85 8.99
C MET A 56 4.69 -3.06 8.66
N THR A 57 5.81 -3.29 9.35
CA THR A 57 7.04 -2.48 9.19
C THR A 57 7.45 -2.30 7.72
N GLU A 58 7.48 -3.38 6.95
CA GLU A 58 7.84 -3.35 5.53
C GLU A 58 6.78 -2.65 4.67
N ALA A 59 5.49 -2.84 4.96
CA ALA A 59 4.40 -2.20 4.23
C ALA A 59 4.39 -0.69 4.44
N ILE A 60 4.69 -0.23 5.66
CA ILE A 60 4.84 1.20 5.99
C ILE A 60 6.01 1.80 5.21
N ARG A 61 7.17 1.15 5.21
CA ARG A 61 8.35 1.59 4.44
C ARG A 61 8.08 1.67 2.94
N ASN A 62 7.46 0.64 2.38
CA ASN A 62 7.10 0.62 0.96
C ASN A 62 6.12 1.75 0.60
N SER A 63 5.18 2.07 1.50
CA SER A 63 4.24 3.18 1.31
C SER A 63 4.97 4.52 1.28
N VAL A 64 5.92 4.77 2.19
CA VAL A 64 6.77 5.97 2.18
C VAL A 64 7.65 6.03 0.94
N PHE A 65 8.24 4.90 0.53
CA PHE A 65 9.06 4.81 -0.67
C PHE A 65 8.27 5.20 -1.92
N VAL A 66 7.11 4.59 -2.13
CA VAL A 66 6.23 4.88 -3.26
C VAL A 66 5.77 6.34 -3.23
N ARG A 67 5.32 6.84 -2.08
CA ARG A 67 4.91 8.24 -1.92
C ARG A 67 6.04 9.18 -2.29
N SER A 68 7.26 8.91 -1.83
CA SER A 68 8.43 9.72 -2.14
C SER A 68 8.77 9.71 -3.64
N CYS A 69 8.58 8.59 -4.34
CA CYS A 69 8.76 8.53 -5.80
C CYS A 69 7.73 9.38 -6.54
N VAL A 70 6.45 9.25 -6.19
CA VAL A 70 5.35 10.00 -6.83
C VAL A 70 5.46 11.50 -6.55
N MET A 71 5.88 11.88 -5.34
CA MET A 71 6.09 13.28 -4.98
C MET A 71 7.28 13.92 -5.68
N LEU A 72 8.30 13.12 -6.02
CA LEU A 72 9.46 13.63 -6.73
C LEU A 72 9.15 13.89 -8.21
N ASP A 73 8.26 13.09 -8.81
CA ASP A 73 7.85 13.26 -10.20
C ASP A 73 6.46 12.66 -10.47
N GLU A 74 5.51 13.51 -10.90
CA GLU A 74 4.13 13.11 -11.17
C GLU A 74 3.99 12.08 -12.31
N ARG A 75 4.98 12.01 -13.22
CA ARG A 75 4.96 11.05 -14.35
C ARG A 75 4.97 9.61 -13.87
N VAL A 76 5.42 9.35 -12.63
CA VAL A 76 5.31 8.04 -11.98
C VAL A 76 3.85 7.61 -11.89
N ALA A 77 2.95 8.52 -11.46
CA ALA A 77 1.53 8.23 -11.33
C ALA A 77 0.88 8.03 -12.70
N TYR A 78 1.19 8.90 -13.67
CA TYR A 78 0.64 8.78 -15.04
C TYR A 78 1.06 7.46 -15.72
N LEU A 79 2.35 7.11 -15.65
CA LEU A 79 2.86 5.89 -16.26
C LEU A 79 2.34 4.64 -15.54
N HIS A 80 2.20 4.68 -14.21
CA HIS A 80 1.59 3.59 -13.44
C HIS A 80 0.11 3.40 -13.78
N TYR A 81 -0.64 4.48 -13.94
CA TYR A 81 -2.04 4.42 -14.36
C TYR A 81 -2.17 3.75 -15.73
N TRP A 82 -1.37 4.19 -16.70
CA TRP A 82 -1.32 3.60 -18.04
C TRP A 82 -0.97 2.11 -18.00
N LEU A 83 0.13 1.74 -17.31
CA LEU A 83 0.58 0.34 -17.23
C LEU A 83 -0.44 -0.54 -16.49
N SER A 84 -1.04 -0.03 -15.43
CA SER A 84 -2.10 -0.72 -14.68
C SER A 84 -3.31 -1.03 -15.55
N ASN A 85 -3.66 -0.11 -16.46
CA ASN A 85 -4.74 -0.33 -17.41
C ASN A 85 -4.35 -1.36 -18.47
N LEU A 86 -3.11 -1.30 -18.99
CA LEU A 86 -2.59 -2.30 -19.92
C LEU A 86 -2.63 -3.71 -19.30
N PHE A 87 -2.13 -3.88 -18.08
CA PHE A 87 -2.13 -5.17 -17.38
C PHE A 87 -3.55 -5.71 -17.16
N ARG A 88 -4.50 -4.82 -16.89
CA ARG A 88 -5.93 -5.18 -16.78
C ARG A 88 -6.48 -5.67 -18.12
N LEU A 89 -6.21 -4.95 -19.21
CA LEU A 89 -6.66 -5.32 -20.57
C LEU A 89 -6.04 -6.65 -21.04
N CYS A 90 -4.78 -6.90 -20.68
CA CYS A 90 -4.11 -8.17 -20.95
C CYS A 90 -4.53 -9.32 -20.02
N GLY A 91 -5.39 -9.07 -19.03
CA GLY A 91 -5.86 -10.10 -18.09
C GLY A 91 -4.81 -10.59 -17.08
N ILE A 92 -3.70 -9.86 -16.89
CA ILE A 92 -2.57 -10.25 -16.02
C ILE A 92 -2.55 -9.50 -14.68
N LYS A 93 -3.67 -8.88 -14.29
CA LYS A 93 -3.83 -8.18 -13.01
C LYS A 93 -4.68 -9.00 -12.04
N GLY A 94 -4.19 -9.21 -10.82
CA GLY A 94 -4.95 -9.90 -9.76
C GLY A 94 -4.09 -10.80 -8.87
N SER A 95 -3.47 -10.22 -7.84
CA SER A 95 -2.54 -10.95 -6.95
C SER A 95 -3.14 -12.16 -6.24
N GLN A 96 -4.43 -12.11 -5.91
CA GLN A 96 -5.15 -13.24 -5.29
C GLN A 96 -5.20 -14.48 -6.20
N LYS A 97 -5.00 -14.31 -7.50
CA LYS A 97 -4.94 -15.39 -8.52
C LYS A 97 -3.50 -15.72 -8.94
N GLY A 98 -2.49 -15.23 -8.21
CA GLY A 98 -1.09 -15.39 -8.59
C GLY A 98 -0.61 -14.45 -9.71
N LEU A 99 -1.42 -13.47 -10.11
CA LEU A 99 -1.07 -12.50 -11.15
C LEU A 99 -0.42 -11.23 -10.57
N PHE A 100 -0.14 -10.22 -11.41
CA PHE A 100 0.49 -8.98 -10.94
C PHE A 100 -0.43 -8.19 -9.99
N SER A 101 0.13 -7.75 -8.86
CA SER A 101 -0.49 -6.78 -7.98
C SER A 101 -0.30 -5.36 -8.53
N SER A 102 -1.11 -4.40 -8.07
CA SER A 102 -0.87 -2.98 -8.38
C SER A 102 0.53 -2.54 -7.93
N TYR A 103 1.01 -3.04 -6.79
CA TYR A 103 2.35 -2.76 -6.29
C TYR A 103 3.44 -3.29 -7.25
N HIS A 104 3.30 -4.51 -7.80
CA HIS A 104 4.27 -5.03 -8.77
C HIS A 104 4.39 -4.13 -10.00
N SER A 105 3.25 -3.73 -10.59
CA SER A 105 3.26 -2.81 -11.74
C SER A 105 3.87 -1.44 -11.40
N LEU A 106 3.62 -0.92 -10.20
CA LEU A 106 4.21 0.34 -9.75
C LEU A 106 5.72 0.24 -9.55
N SER A 107 6.19 -0.87 -8.95
CA SER A 107 7.62 -1.15 -8.80
C SER A 107 8.33 -1.27 -10.14
N LEU A 108 7.69 -1.85 -11.17
CA LEU A 108 8.23 -1.88 -12.53
C LEU A 108 8.39 -0.47 -13.10
N VAL A 109 7.39 0.40 -12.92
CA VAL A 109 7.44 1.80 -13.36
C VAL A 109 8.57 2.55 -12.67
N ILE A 110 8.64 2.48 -11.34
CA ILE A 110 9.70 3.14 -10.57
C ILE A 110 11.07 2.63 -11.02
N HIS A 111 11.25 1.31 -11.16
CA HIS A 111 12.50 0.73 -11.61
C HIS A 111 12.91 1.21 -13.02
N PHE A 112 11.97 1.25 -13.96
CA PHE A 112 12.19 1.78 -15.30
C PHE A 112 12.63 3.25 -15.26
N MET A 113 11.95 4.08 -14.46
CA MET A 113 12.27 5.51 -14.34
C MET A 113 13.60 5.76 -13.63
N GLN A 114 14.09 4.81 -12.85
CA GLN A 114 15.41 4.83 -12.19
C GLN A 114 16.54 4.26 -13.04
N TYR A 115 16.26 3.76 -14.25
CA TYR A 115 17.25 3.05 -15.05
C TYR A 115 18.36 3.99 -15.52
N GLN A 116 19.62 3.67 -15.17
CA GLN A 116 20.79 4.53 -15.41
C GLN A 116 21.75 3.98 -16.49
N LYS A 117 21.52 2.76 -17.00
CA LYS A 117 22.49 2.06 -17.86
C LYS A 117 22.27 2.30 -19.35
N HIS A 118 21.27 3.08 -19.74
CA HIS A 118 21.04 3.43 -21.13
C HIS A 118 21.98 4.55 -21.55
N LEU A 119 22.60 4.44 -22.74
CA LEU A 119 23.57 5.42 -23.22
C LEU A 119 22.93 6.81 -23.49
N ASP A 120 21.71 6.80 -24.06
CA ASP A 120 21.04 8.03 -24.50
C ASP A 120 19.89 8.51 -23.60
N MET A 121 19.59 7.80 -22.50
CA MET A 121 18.48 8.16 -21.62
C MET A 121 19.00 8.57 -20.24
N LYS A 122 18.63 9.77 -19.82
CA LYS A 122 18.81 10.20 -18.43
C LYS A 122 17.67 9.63 -17.58
N PRO A 123 17.97 9.10 -16.38
CA PRO A 123 16.94 8.60 -15.48
C PRO A 123 16.01 9.74 -15.06
N VAL A 124 14.71 9.45 -15.03
CA VAL A 124 13.71 10.42 -14.57
C VAL A 124 13.71 10.51 -13.04
N LEU A 125 13.84 9.35 -12.37
CA LEU A 125 13.99 9.27 -10.94
C LEU A 125 15.45 8.95 -10.58
N PRO A 126 16.03 9.55 -9.53
CA PRO A 126 17.28 9.05 -8.98
C PRO A 126 17.06 7.66 -8.37
N VAL A 127 18.16 6.93 -8.13
CA VAL A 127 18.10 5.70 -7.33
C VAL A 127 17.69 6.06 -5.91
N MET A 128 16.41 5.87 -5.58
CA MET A 128 15.75 6.48 -4.42
C MET A 128 16.37 6.05 -3.10
N LEU A 129 16.83 4.79 -2.99
CA LEU A 129 17.52 4.28 -1.81
C LEU A 129 18.91 4.89 -1.58
N LYS A 130 19.52 5.46 -2.62
CA LYS A 130 20.78 6.23 -2.52
C LYS A 130 20.50 7.71 -2.29
N PHE A 131 19.40 8.21 -2.86
CA PHE A 131 19.00 9.62 -2.83
C PHE A 131 18.45 10.05 -1.47
N ASP A 132 17.54 9.29 -0.88
CA ASP A 132 16.93 9.61 0.42
C ASP A 132 17.33 8.57 1.47
N PRO A 133 18.18 8.95 2.46
CA PRO A 133 18.59 8.06 3.55
C PRO A 133 17.41 7.48 4.32
N LEU A 134 16.30 8.21 4.46
CA LEU A 134 15.13 7.74 5.22
C LEU A 134 14.46 6.52 4.58
N LEU A 135 14.64 6.32 3.27
CA LEU A 135 14.11 5.17 2.54
C LEU A 135 14.93 3.90 2.71
N LYS A 136 16.12 3.98 3.33
CA LYS A 136 16.96 2.81 3.56
C LYS A 136 16.32 1.88 4.61
N PRO A 137 16.50 0.55 4.48
CA PRO A 137 15.99 -0.40 5.47
C PRO A 137 16.50 -0.15 6.90
N SER A 138 17.73 0.37 7.02
CA SER A 138 18.37 0.68 8.30
C SER A 138 17.81 1.91 9.03
N SER A 139 16.94 2.68 8.38
CA SER A 139 16.40 3.92 8.97
C SER A 139 15.34 3.63 10.03
N SER A 140 15.27 4.48 11.07
CA SER A 140 14.29 4.32 12.16
C SER A 140 12.85 4.33 11.66
N LEU A 141 12.06 3.33 12.05
CA LEU A 141 10.63 3.24 11.69
C LEU A 141 9.84 4.46 12.20
N HIS A 142 10.21 5.01 13.36
CA HIS A 142 9.58 6.21 13.90
C HIS A 142 9.68 7.40 12.93
N ASN A 143 10.85 7.62 12.33
CA ASN A 143 11.04 8.69 11.37
C ASN A 143 10.29 8.45 10.06
N VAL A 144 10.16 7.18 9.66
CA VAL A 144 9.37 6.77 8.48
C VAL A 144 7.88 7.06 8.71
N ILE A 145 7.35 6.73 9.89
CA ILE A 145 5.95 7.02 10.27
C ILE A 145 5.72 8.54 10.32
N LYS A 146 6.63 9.29 10.93
CA LYS A 146 6.51 10.76 10.99
C LYS A 146 6.39 11.39 9.59
N LYS A 147 7.14 10.89 8.60
CA LYS A 147 7.03 11.32 7.20
C LYS A 147 5.70 10.95 6.55
N LEU A 148 4.99 9.92 7.03
CA LEU A 148 3.63 9.63 6.58
C LEU A 148 2.62 10.64 7.14
N ASP A 149 2.79 11.05 8.39
CA ASP A 149 1.89 11.99 9.07
C ASP A 149 2.04 13.43 8.57
N GLU A 150 3.17 13.77 7.94
CA GLU A 150 3.36 15.04 7.26
C GLU A 150 2.29 15.20 6.18
N ASN A 151 1.39 16.19 6.35
CA ASN A 151 0.38 16.55 5.37
C ASN A 151 1.09 16.93 4.07
N VAL A 152 0.82 16.17 3.01
CA VAL A 152 1.23 16.55 1.68
C VAL A 152 -0.04 16.90 0.92
N CYS A 153 -0.20 18.19 0.61
CA CYS A 153 -1.12 18.63 -0.43
C CYS A 153 -0.65 18.01 -1.74
N LEU A 154 -1.18 16.82 -2.06
CA LEU A 154 -1.14 16.30 -3.41
C LEU A 154 -2.03 17.23 -4.24
N PHE A 155 -1.41 18.04 -5.08
CA PHE A 155 -2.03 18.93 -6.08
C PHE A 155 -2.69 20.20 -5.51
N SER A 156 -1.89 21.25 -5.28
CA SER A 156 -2.38 22.64 -5.12
C SER A 156 -2.30 23.49 -6.39
N HIS A 157 -2.02 22.88 -7.55
CA HIS A 157 -1.95 23.58 -8.83
C HIS A 157 -2.57 22.76 -9.95
N PHE A 158 -3.91 22.75 -9.99
CA PHE A 158 -4.71 22.74 -11.21
C PHE A 158 -5.99 23.54 -10.94
#